data_AF-A0A7S7AEX6-F1
#
_entry.id   AF-A0A7S7AEX6-F1
#
_cell.length_a   1.000
_cell.length_b   1.000
_cell.length_c   1.000
_cell.angle_alpha   90.00
_cell.angle_beta   90.00
_cell.angle_gamma   90.00
#
_symmetry.space_group_name_H-M   'P 1'
#
loop_
_entity.id
_entity.type
_entity.pdbx_description
1 polymer ?
#
loop_
_entity_poly.entity_id
_entity_poly.type
_entity_poly.pdbx_seq_one_letter_code
_entity_poly.pdbx_strand_id
1 'polypeptide(L)'
;MLNIGMAELLFFGIIALLVLGPEKLPEAARFVGKWYGKIKRTISNVQNDIDRELRLSELREQMQQEMARIQELEQKMQSQMHELKQQKIFAEEQPNQTAATDNKNLPTRYTFIAPQPSLLLRPQHQPLTATEAIPPTTSQFTDYKVAV
;
A
#
# COMPACT_ATOMS: atom_id res chain seq x y z
N MET A 1 -12.95 15.11 10.40
CA MET A 1 -14.17 14.99 11.21
C MET A 1 -15.12 14.08 10.47
N LEU A 2 -15.56 12.96 11.07
CA LEU A 2 -16.55 12.07 10.46
C LEU A 2 -17.94 12.66 10.71
N ASN A 3 -18.35 13.58 9.84
CA ASN A 3 -19.68 14.19 9.87
C ASN A 3 -20.70 13.22 9.25
N ILE A 4 -20.90 12.05 9.87
CA ILE A 4 -21.95 11.11 9.50
C ILE A 4 -23.15 11.39 10.40
N GLY A 5 -24.10 12.17 9.86
CA GLY A 5 -25.42 12.36 10.44
C GLY A 5 -26.44 11.46 9.76
N MET A 6 -27.69 11.53 10.25
CA MET A 6 -28.82 10.81 9.64
C MET A 6 -29.08 11.27 8.20
N ALA A 7 -28.84 12.54 7.89
CA ALA A 7 -29.03 13.11 6.56
C ALA A 7 -28.03 12.54 5.54
N GLU A 8 -26.75 12.48 5.90
CA GLU A 8 -25.70 11.90 5.05
C GLU A 8 -25.94 10.39 4.84
N LEU A 9 -26.34 9.68 5.89
CA LEU A 9 -26.66 8.25 5.80
C LEU A 9 -27.83 8.00 4.84
N LEU A 10 -28.87 8.85 4.89
CA LEU A 10 -29.98 8.79 3.93
C LEU A 10 -29.53 9.08 2.50
N PHE A 11 -28.68 10.09 2.29
CA PHE A 11 -28.13 10.44 0.98
C PHE A 11 -27.32 9.28 0.37
N PHE A 12 -26.42 8.68 1.15
CA PHE A 12 -25.69 7.48 0.71
C PHE A 12 -26.61 6.27 0.53
N GLY A 13 -27.66 6.14 1.35
CA GLY A 13 -28.69 5.12 1.18
C GLY A 13 -29.38 5.23 -0.18
N ILE A 14 -29.79 6.44 -0.58
CA ILE A 14 -30.40 6.67 -1.90
C ILE A 14 -29.42 6.33 -3.03
N ILE A 15 -28.16 6.75 -2.94
CA ILE A 15 -27.14 6.42 -3.94
C ILE A 15 -26.92 4.90 -4.02
N ALA A 16 -26.82 4.23 -2.88
CA ALA A 16 -26.66 2.79 -2.82
C ALA A 16 -27.87 2.06 -3.41
N LEU A 17 -29.09 2.55 -3.17
CA LEU A 17 -30.31 2.02 -3.79
C LEU A 17 -30.29 2.21 -5.31
N LEU A 18 -29.78 3.33 -5.81
CA LEU A 18 -29.71 3.60 -7.25
C LEU A 18 -28.65 2.74 -7.95
N VAL A 19 -27.48 2.60 -7.35
CA VAL A 19 -26.33 1.89 -7.94
C VAL A 19 -26.50 0.38 -7.85
N LEU A 20 -26.85 -0.10 -6.65
CA LEU A 20 -26.90 -1.53 -6.35
C LEU A 20 -28.32 -2.10 -6.51
N GLY A 21 -29.34 -1.27 -6.31
CA GLY A 21 -30.74 -1.66 -6.32
C GLY A 21 -31.30 -1.93 -4.91
N PRO A 22 -32.61 -1.70 -4.69
CA PRO A 22 -33.28 -1.93 -3.40
C PRO A 22 -33.22 -3.40 -2.95
N GLU A 23 -33.17 -4.33 -3.89
CA GLU A 23 -33.12 -5.77 -3.60
C GLU A 23 -31.74 -6.20 -3.07
N LYS A 24 -30.67 -5.49 -3.46
CA LYS A 24 -29.27 -5.91 -3.26
C LYS A 24 -28.56 -5.17 -2.14
N LEU A 25 -28.99 -3.96 -1.79
CA LEU A 25 -28.54 -3.25 -0.60
C LEU A 25 -28.71 -4.05 0.71
N PRO A 26 -29.89 -4.64 1.02
CA PRO A 26 -30.05 -5.41 2.25
C PRO A 26 -29.18 -6.68 2.26
N GLU A 27 -28.93 -7.28 1.10
CA GLU A 27 -28.04 -8.42 0.94
C GLU A 27 -26.58 -8.03 1.25
N ALA A 28 -26.11 -6.89 0.71
CA ALA A 28 -24.78 -6.35 1.00
C ALA A 28 -24.58 -5.94 2.47
N ALA A 29 -25.58 -5.28 3.07
CA ALA A 29 -25.56 -4.92 4.48
C ALA A 29 -25.47 -6.16 5.38
N ARG A 30 -26.20 -7.23 5.04
CA ARG A 30 -26.08 -8.53 5.73
C ARG A 30 -24.71 -9.16 5.56
N PHE A 31 -24.10 -9.07 4.37
CA PHE A 31 -22.75 -9.58 4.12
C PHE A 31 -21.70 -8.85 4.97
N VAL A 32 -21.69 -7.52 4.91
CA VAL A 32 -20.79 -6.67 5.71
C VAL A 32 -21.02 -6.89 7.20
N GLY A 33 -22.28 -6.96 7.64
CA GLY A 33 -22.62 -7.23 9.05
C GLY A 33 -22.07 -8.58 9.54
N LYS A 34 -22.22 -9.65 8.73
CA LYS A 34 -21.66 -10.97 9.07
C LYS A 34 -20.13 -10.96 9.10
N TRP A 35 -19.48 -10.28 8.16
CA TRP A 35 -18.01 -10.20 8.10
C TRP A 35 -17.45 -9.35 9.24
N TYR A 36 -18.03 -8.19 9.51
CA TYR A 36 -17.69 -7.32 10.62
C TYR A 36 -17.87 -8.03 11.97
N GLY A 37 -18.97 -8.77 12.14
CA GLY A 37 -19.20 -9.57 13.34
C GLY A 37 -18.12 -10.64 13.57
N LYS A 38 -17.69 -11.32 12.51
CA LYS A 38 -16.57 -12.28 12.57
C LYS A 38 -15.26 -11.61 12.96
N ILE A 39 -14.91 -10.48 12.33
CA ILE A 39 -13.69 -9.73 12.65
C ILE A 39 -13.72 -9.25 14.11
N LYS A 40 -14.81 -8.64 14.55
CA LYS A 40 -14.99 -8.17 15.92
C LYS A 40 -14.82 -9.32 16.93
N ARG A 41 -15.37 -10.51 16.62
CA ARG A 41 -15.23 -11.71 17.45
C ARG A 41 -13.78 -12.17 17.52
N THR A 42 -13.07 -12.23 16.40
CA THR A 42 -11.66 -12.60 16.37
C THR A 42 -10.80 -11.62 17.16
N ILE A 43 -11.00 -10.30 16.98
CA ILE A 43 -10.29 -9.27 17.75
C ILE A 43 -10.57 -9.44 19.25
N SER A 44 -11.84 -9.65 19.63
CA SER A 44 -12.21 -9.86 21.03
C SER A 44 -11.57 -11.10 21.63
N ASN A 45 -11.49 -12.22 20.88
CA ASN A 45 -10.87 -13.44 21.36
C ASN A 45 -9.36 -13.25 21.52
N VAL A 46 -8.69 -12.61 20.54
CA VAL A 46 -7.28 -12.28 20.62
C VAL A 46 -7.00 -11.35 21.82
N GLN A 47 -7.84 -10.34 22.05
CA GLN A 47 -7.72 -9.48 23.23
C GLN A 47 -7.81 -10.30 24.52
N ASN A 48 -8.79 -11.21 24.62
CA ASN A 48 -9.00 -12.05 25.80
C ASN A 48 -7.86 -13.06 26.03
N ASP A 49 -7.30 -13.64 24.97
CA ASP A 49 -6.19 -14.59 25.04
C ASP A 49 -4.88 -13.88 25.39
N ILE A 50 -4.64 -12.70 24.80
CA ILE A 50 -3.53 -11.82 25.17
C ILE A 50 -3.68 -11.37 26.63
N ASP A 51 -4.88 -10.97 27.09
CA ASP A 51 -5.12 -10.57 28.49
C ASP A 51 -4.93 -11.74 29.48
N ARG A 52 -5.09 -12.99 29.03
CA ARG A 52 -4.93 -14.19 29.86
C ARG A 52 -3.50 -14.70 29.95
N GLU A 53 -2.71 -14.55 28.89
CA GLU A 53 -1.34 -15.11 28.82
C GLU A 53 -0.24 -14.05 28.87
N LEU A 54 -0.52 -12.80 28.49
CA LEU A 54 0.42 -11.68 28.56
C LEU A 54 -0.08 -10.67 29.58
N ARG A 55 0.75 -10.37 30.58
CA ARG A 55 0.55 -9.26 31.51
C ARG A 55 0.50 -7.95 30.71
N LEU A 56 -0.69 -7.54 30.28
CA LEU A 56 -0.90 -6.28 29.55
C LEU A 56 -0.40 -5.06 30.35
N SER A 57 -0.26 -5.18 31.67
CA SER A 57 0.40 -4.20 32.53
C SER A 57 1.85 -3.94 32.13
N GLU A 58 2.63 -4.97 31.78
CA GLU A 58 4.06 -4.83 31.46
C GLU A 58 4.28 -4.19 30.09
N LEU A 59 3.53 -4.59 29.06
CA LEU A 59 3.61 -3.95 27.73
C LEU A 59 3.08 -2.49 27.77
N ARG A 60 2.03 -2.24 28.55
CA ARG A 60 1.47 -0.90 28.73
C ARG A 60 2.42 0.00 29.52
N GLU A 61 3.09 -0.51 30.54
CA GLU A 61 4.16 0.21 31.25
C GLU A 61 5.35 0.51 30.34
N GLN A 62 5.82 -0.46 29.55
CA GLN A 62 6.92 -0.24 28.60
C GLN A 62 6.59 0.84 27.57
N MET A 63 5.39 0.81 26.98
CA MET A 63 4.92 1.84 26.05
C MET A 63 4.80 3.22 26.72
N GLN A 64 4.32 3.28 27.97
CA GLN A 64 4.25 4.53 28.72
C GLN A 64 5.65 5.08 29.06
N GLN A 65 6.59 4.21 29.43
CA GLN A 65 7.98 4.61 29.70
C GLN A 65 8.70 5.10 28.44
N GLU A 66 8.51 4.43 27.29
CA GLU A 66 9.02 4.89 25.99
C GLU A 66 8.46 6.27 25.62
N MET A 67 7.14 6.46 25.72
CA MET A 67 6.49 7.75 25.47
C MET A 67 7.04 8.87 26.38
N ALA A 68 7.25 8.58 27.67
CA ALA A 68 7.84 9.53 28.61
C ALA A 68 9.29 9.88 28.23
N ARG A 69 10.10 8.89 27.86
CA ARG A 69 11.48 9.13 27.38
C ARG A 69 11.50 9.97 26.11
N ILE A 70 10.59 9.72 25.17
CA ILE A 70 10.49 10.50 23.93
C ILE A 70 10.14 11.96 24.25
N GLN A 71 9.19 12.21 25.16
CA GLN A 71 8.86 13.57 25.60
C GLN A 71 10.06 14.28 26.25
N GLU A 72 10.80 13.60 27.13
CA GLU A 72 12.00 14.17 27.74
C GLU A 72 13.08 14.48 26.70
N LEU A 73 13.24 13.61 25.70
CA LEU A 73 14.19 13.79 24.62
C LEU A 73 13.80 14.98 23.73
N GLU A 74 12.49 15.13 23.45
CA GLU A 74 11.95 16.27 22.73
C GLU A 74 12.18 17.58 23.49
N GLN A 75 11.92 17.61 24.80
CA GLN A 75 12.17 18.78 25.64
C GLN A 75 13.65 19.16 25.67
N LYS A 76 14.55 18.18 25.81
CA LYS A 76 16.01 18.41 25.74
C LYS A 76 16.46 18.90 24.37
N MET A 77 15.90 18.34 23.29
CA MET A 77 16.19 18.78 21.94
C MET A 77 15.70 20.22 21.73
N GLN A 78 14.50 20.55 22.21
CA GLN A 78 13.96 21.91 22.14
C GLN A 78 14.83 22.89 22.93
N SER A 79 15.28 22.58 24.14
CA SER A 79 16.12 23.47 24.93
C SER A 79 17.50 23.70 24.29
N GLN A 80 18.14 22.64 23.80
CA GLN A 80 19.39 22.75 23.04
C GLN A 80 19.22 23.59 21.77
N MET A 81 18.10 23.43 21.05
CA MET A 81 17.81 24.24 19.87
C MET A 81 17.67 25.73 20.21
N HIS A 82 17.04 26.05 21.34
CA HIS A 82 16.90 27.45 21.81
C HIS A 82 18.25 28.04 22.20
N GLU A 83 19.12 27.28 22.86
CA GLU A 83 20.45 27.71 23.27
C GLU A 83 21.37 27.93 22.06
N LEU A 84 21.36 27.01 21.07
CA LEU A 84 22.06 27.17 19.79
C LEU A 84 21.54 28.38 19.00
N LYS A 85 20.22 28.62 19.02
CA LYS A 85 19.62 29.79 18.36
C LYS A 85 20.07 31.07 19.05
N GLN A 86 20.13 31.09 20.37
CA GLN A 86 20.58 32.26 21.14
C GLN A 86 22.07 32.53 20.90
N GLN A 87 22.91 31.49 20.83
CA GLN A 87 24.33 31.62 20.50
C GLN A 87 24.58 32.10 19.06
N LYS A 88 23.73 31.71 18.09
CA LYS A 88 23.78 32.23 16.72
C LYS A 88 23.30 33.69 16.61
N ILE A 89 22.32 34.12 17.42
CA ILE A 89 21.77 35.49 17.37
C ILE A 89 22.81 36.54 17.85
N PHE A 90 23.77 36.17 18.72
CA PHE A 90 24.88 37.06 19.11
C PHE A 90 26.03 37.15 18.08
N ALA A 91 25.98 36.39 16.98
CA ALA A 91 27.05 36.34 15.98
C ALA A 91 26.70 37.00 14.63
N GLU A 92 25.51 37.58 14.46
CA GLU A 92 25.05 38.15 13.17
C GLU A 92 24.56 39.61 13.27
N GLU A 93 25.31 40.51 13.92
CA GLU A 93 25.19 41.96 13.63
C GLU A 93 26.28 42.44 12.64
N GLN A 94 25.90 42.38 11.35
CA GLN A 94 26.19 43.36 10.27
C GLN A 94 27.53 43.31 9.49
N PRO A 95 27.58 43.82 8.22
CA PRO A 95 27.09 43.19 6.99
C PRO A 95 28.17 43.17 5.87
N ASN A 96 28.15 42.24 4.90
CA ASN A 96 28.64 42.60 3.56
C ASN A 96 28.17 41.70 2.42
N GLN A 97 27.80 42.36 1.34
CA GLN A 97 27.47 41.81 0.03
C GLN A 97 28.75 41.36 -0.67
N THR A 98 28.81 40.14 -1.20
CA THR A 98 29.49 39.85 -2.47
C THR A 98 28.86 38.61 -3.09
N ALA A 99 28.36 38.79 -4.31
CA ALA A 99 27.73 37.75 -5.11
C ALA A 99 28.73 36.67 -5.54
N ALA A 100 28.39 35.40 -5.26
CA ALA A 100 28.68 34.25 -6.12
C ALA A 100 27.82 33.08 -5.62
N THR A 101 26.77 32.77 -6.36
CA THR A 101 25.84 31.66 -6.11
C THR A 101 26.55 30.31 -6.26
N ASP A 102 26.99 29.70 -5.16
CA ASP A 102 27.25 28.26 -5.10
C ASP A 102 25.93 27.56 -4.76
N ASN A 103 25.07 27.46 -5.77
CA ASN A 103 23.75 26.85 -5.65
C ASN A 103 23.92 25.33 -5.76
N LYS A 104 24.10 24.67 -4.61
CA LYS A 104 24.20 23.20 -4.51
C LYS A 104 22.86 22.47 -4.73
N ASN A 105 21.97 23.06 -5.52
CA ASN A 105 20.67 22.53 -5.86
C ASN A 105 20.70 22.12 -7.35
N LEU A 106 21.41 21.03 -7.64
CA LEU A 106 21.23 20.37 -8.92
C LEU A 106 19.86 19.69 -8.90
N PRO A 107 18.95 20.00 -9.84
CA PRO A 107 17.68 19.28 -9.91
C PRO A 107 17.95 17.81 -10.23
N THR A 108 17.46 16.91 -9.40
CA THR A 108 17.43 15.47 -9.69
C THR A 108 16.70 15.25 -11.01
N ARG A 109 17.47 15.01 -12.08
CA ARG A 109 16.95 14.87 -13.43
C ARG A 109 16.47 13.43 -13.63
N TYR A 110 15.17 13.21 -13.52
CA TYR A 110 14.55 11.94 -13.91
C TYR A 110 14.54 11.82 -15.44
N THR A 111 15.12 10.73 -15.96
CA THR A 111 14.96 10.32 -17.36
C THR A 111 13.96 9.18 -17.40
N PHE A 112 12.89 9.35 -18.16
CA PHE A 112 11.95 8.28 -18.46
C PHE A 112 12.60 7.32 -19.45
N ILE A 113 12.81 6.08 -19.02
CA ILE A 113 13.23 4.99 -19.92
C ILE A 113 11.95 4.45 -20.56
N ALA A 114 11.73 4.77 -21.84
CA ALA A 114 10.62 4.21 -22.58
C ALA A 114 10.79 2.67 -22.68
N PRO A 115 9.79 1.87 -22.31
CA PRO A 115 9.85 0.43 -22.51
C PRO A 115 9.96 0.15 -24.01
N GLN A 116 11.07 -0.48 -24.42
CA GLN A 116 11.22 -0.92 -25.80
C GLN A 116 10.21 -2.05 -26.06
N PRO A 117 9.44 -1.99 -27.15
CA PRO A 117 8.59 -3.11 -27.54
C PRO A 117 9.51 -4.28 -27.84
N SER A 118 9.42 -5.33 -27.03
CA SER A 118 9.96 -6.64 -27.40
C SER A 118 9.35 -6.99 -28.76
N LEU A 119 10.17 -7.05 -29.81
CA LEU A 119 9.74 -7.51 -31.11
C LEU A 119 9.13 -8.89 -30.90
N LEU A 120 7.81 -8.97 -30.99
CA LEU A 120 7.09 -10.23 -31.12
C LEU A 120 7.50 -10.79 -32.47
N LEU A 121 8.46 -11.71 -32.47
CA LEU A 121 8.81 -12.53 -33.62
C LEU A 121 7.60 -13.40 -33.93
N ARG A 122 6.73 -12.84 -34.77
CA ARG A 122 5.59 -13.49 -35.38
C ARG A 122 6.14 -14.45 -36.45
N PRO A 123 5.96 -15.77 -36.32
CA PRO A 123 6.27 -16.67 -37.42
C PRO A 123 5.36 -16.34 -38.60
N GLN A 124 5.98 -15.98 -39.73
CA GLN A 124 5.30 -15.82 -41.02
C GLN A 124 4.78 -17.19 -41.47
N HIS A 125 3.47 -17.41 -41.36
CA HIS A 125 2.80 -18.46 -42.12
C HIS A 125 2.09 -17.80 -43.30
N GLN A 126 2.73 -17.98 -44.46
CA GLN A 126 2.21 -17.63 -45.76
C GLN A 126 1.23 -18.72 -46.19
N PRO A 127 -0.02 -18.39 -46.60
CA PRO A 127 -0.92 -19.40 -47.11
C PRO A 127 -0.50 -19.76 -48.54
N LEU A 128 0.06 -20.95 -48.72
CA LEU A 128 0.25 -21.54 -50.04
C LEU A 128 -0.99 -22.37 -50.38
N THR A 129 -1.83 -21.79 -51.24
CA THR A 129 -2.87 -22.51 -51.97
C THR A 129 -2.21 -23.24 -53.13
N ALA A 130 -2.11 -24.57 -53.07
CA ALA A 130 -2.04 -25.43 -54.25
C ALA A 130 -2.17 -26.90 -53.84
N THR A 131 -3.32 -27.48 -54.16
CA THR A 131 -3.52 -28.85 -54.67
C THR A 131 -2.24 -29.55 -55.11
N GLU A 132 -1.98 -30.78 -54.63
CA GLU A 132 -1.95 -32.01 -55.47
C GLU A 132 -1.49 -33.27 -54.66
N ALA A 133 -2.33 -34.31 -54.74
CA ALA A 133 -2.07 -35.76 -54.74
C ALA A 133 -0.98 -36.45 -53.86
N ILE A 134 -1.48 -37.24 -52.88
CA ILE A 134 -1.30 -38.71 -52.65
C ILE A 134 0.11 -39.27 -52.24
N PRO A 135 0.17 -40.25 -51.30
CA PRO A 135 1.35 -40.62 -50.48
C PRO A 135 2.12 -41.81 -51.06
N PRO A 136 3.19 -42.33 -50.38
CA PRO A 136 2.94 -43.50 -49.53
C PRO A 136 3.90 -43.76 -48.34
N THR A 137 3.42 -44.59 -47.39
CA THR A 137 4.15 -45.70 -46.72
C THR A 137 5.03 -45.45 -45.47
N THR A 138 4.47 -45.92 -44.34
CA THR A 138 5.05 -46.84 -43.33
C THR A 138 6.16 -46.34 -42.38
N SER A 139 5.85 -46.28 -41.08
CA SER A 139 6.33 -47.28 -40.10
C SER A 139 5.70 -47.11 -38.69
N GLN A 140 4.81 -48.05 -38.34
CA GLN A 140 4.77 -48.84 -37.07
C GLN A 140 4.98 -48.11 -35.73
N PHE A 141 3.96 -48.01 -34.86
CA PHE A 141 3.68 -48.93 -33.73
C PHE A 141 4.88 -49.05 -32.75
N THR A 142 4.80 -48.65 -31.47
CA THR A 142 4.36 -49.50 -30.32
C THR A 142 4.50 -48.58 -29.09
N ASP A 143 3.42 -48.20 -28.40
CA ASP A 143 2.92 -48.79 -27.14
C ASP A 143 3.39 -48.04 -25.89
N TYR A 144 2.44 -47.86 -24.99
CA TYR A 144 2.52 -47.10 -23.75
C TYR A 144 2.92 -48.06 -22.63
N LYS A 145 3.85 -47.66 -21.75
CA LYS A 145 3.65 -47.88 -20.31
C LYS A 145 4.64 -47.12 -19.45
N VAL A 146 4.06 -46.22 -18.66
CA VAL A 146 4.63 -45.66 -17.44
C VAL A 146 4.62 -46.76 -16.38
N ALA A 147 5.75 -46.99 -15.73
CA ALA A 147 5.85 -47.77 -14.50
C ALA A 147 6.69 -46.99 -13.48
N VAL A 148 6.02 -46.74 -12.34
CA VAL A 148 6.51 -46.50 -10.96
C VAL A 148 7.83 -45.77 -10.77
#